data_AF-A0A811RGH3-F1
#
_entry.id   AF-A0A811RGH3-F1
#
_cell.length_a   1.000
_cell.length_b   1.000
_cell.length_c   1.000
_cell.angle_alpha   90.00
_cell.angle_beta   90.00
_cell.angle_gamma   90.00
#
_symmetry.space_group_name_H-M   'P 1'
#
loop_
_entity.id
_entity.type
_entity.pdbx_description
1 polymer ?
#
loop_
_entity_poly.entity_id
_entity_poly.type
_entity_poly.pdbx_seq_one_letter_code
_entity_poly.pdbx_strand_id
1 'polypeptide(L)'
;MFLRRLRASAAALRRGSTDGGVLAAALRAELAHELTFSSPSTPLRFRFEDASSFDAVSDSPRAQDVLLRRRVGSEEVLVSALLAPLRFVEQDPLPRAALMKVFVSKPGATPVLHFDCRASWVGEEERGAADYAINAVRYHSSPGAAGEDEYEGPVFRY
;
A
#
# COMPACT_ATOMS: atom_id res chain seq x y z
N MET A 1 -11.49 21.64 2.65
CA MET A 1 -11.16 22.83 1.82
C MET A 1 -9.91 22.63 0.95
N PHE A 2 -9.43 21.39 0.76
CA PHE A 2 -8.06 21.10 0.31
C PHE A 2 -7.89 21.05 -1.22
N LEU A 3 -8.89 20.61 -1.98
CA LEU A 3 -8.75 20.52 -3.45
C LEU A 3 -9.32 21.73 -4.22
N ARG A 4 -9.94 22.71 -3.54
CA ARG A 4 -10.45 23.94 -4.18
C ARG A 4 -9.32 24.81 -4.75
N ARG A 5 -8.15 24.79 -4.11
CA ARG A 5 -6.98 25.57 -4.54
C ARG A 5 -6.23 24.94 -5.72
N LEU A 6 -6.25 23.61 -5.84
CA LEU A 6 -5.69 22.94 -7.01
C LEU A 6 -6.41 23.31 -8.31
N ARG A 7 -7.72 23.58 -8.28
CA ARG A 7 -8.44 24.09 -9.47
C ARG A 7 -8.12 25.55 -9.78
N ALA A 8 -7.93 26.41 -8.79
CA ALA A 8 -7.48 27.79 -9.06
C ALA A 8 -6.09 27.80 -9.72
N SER A 9 -5.18 26.94 -9.24
CA SER A 9 -3.83 26.78 -9.79
C SER A 9 -3.81 26.03 -11.14
N ALA A 10 -4.62 24.98 -11.31
CA ALA A 10 -4.71 24.22 -12.56
C ALA A 10 -5.50 24.97 -13.66
N ALA A 11 -6.49 25.79 -13.30
CA ALA A 11 -7.18 26.66 -14.24
C ALA A 11 -6.29 27.85 -14.66
N ALA A 12 -5.44 28.36 -13.76
CA ALA A 12 -4.38 29.32 -14.10
C ALA A 12 -3.31 28.69 -15.02
N LEU A 13 -2.95 27.42 -14.82
CA LEU A 13 -2.04 26.66 -15.70
C LEU A 13 -2.59 26.42 -17.11
N ARG A 14 -3.92 26.36 -17.31
CA ARG A 14 -4.52 26.30 -18.67
C ARG A 14 -4.44 27.64 -19.40
N ARG A 15 -4.14 28.74 -18.70
CA ARG A 15 -3.84 30.06 -19.27
C ARG A 15 -2.34 30.34 -19.20
N GLY A 16 -1.53 29.48 -19.83
CA GLY A 16 -0.24 29.86 -20.45
C GLY A 16 0.76 30.71 -19.65
N SER A 17 0.76 30.68 -18.31
CA SER A 17 1.85 31.28 -17.51
C SER A 17 2.74 30.16 -16.97
N THR A 18 3.94 30.09 -17.51
CA THR A 18 5.05 29.23 -17.08
C THR A 18 5.78 29.81 -15.86
N ASP A 19 5.07 30.35 -14.88
CA ASP A 19 5.69 30.88 -13.67
C ASP A 19 5.95 29.75 -12.66
N GLY A 20 7.09 29.07 -12.83
CA GLY A 20 7.57 28.03 -11.92
C GLY A 20 7.68 28.49 -10.46
N GLY A 21 7.78 29.81 -10.21
CA GLY A 21 7.74 30.38 -8.86
C GLY A 21 6.40 30.23 -8.14
N VAL A 22 5.28 30.37 -8.86
CA VAL A 22 3.93 30.22 -8.28
C VAL A 22 3.65 28.76 -7.96
N LEU A 23 4.01 27.84 -8.85
CA LEU A 23 3.89 26.40 -8.61
C LEU A 23 4.76 25.94 -7.44
N ALA A 24 6.01 26.40 -7.38
CA ALA A 24 6.91 26.07 -6.29
C ALA A 24 6.43 26.62 -4.94
N ALA A 25 5.86 27.83 -4.90
CA ALA A 25 5.28 28.39 -3.70
C ALA A 25 4.04 27.61 -3.24
N ALA A 26 3.16 27.23 -4.19
CA ALA A 26 2.00 26.40 -3.89
C ALA A 26 2.41 25.03 -3.33
N LEU A 27 3.36 24.33 -3.97
CA LEU A 27 3.82 23.01 -3.53
C LEU A 27 4.49 23.05 -2.14
N ARG A 28 5.26 24.11 -1.84
CA ARG A 28 5.83 24.30 -0.50
C ARG A 28 4.77 24.53 0.57
N ALA A 29 3.73 25.32 0.26
CA ALA A 29 2.63 25.56 1.19
C ALA A 29 1.86 24.26 1.48
N GLU A 30 1.62 23.43 0.47
CA GLU A 30 0.96 22.13 0.64
C GLU A 30 1.83 21.15 1.44
N LEU A 31 3.13 21.03 1.15
CA LEU A 31 4.03 20.19 1.94
C LEU A 31 4.10 20.64 3.41
N ALA A 32 4.18 21.95 3.66
CA ALA A 32 4.18 22.49 5.02
C ALA A 32 2.86 22.19 5.74
N HIS A 33 1.74 22.27 5.02
CA HIS A 33 0.42 21.92 5.55
C HIS A 33 0.36 20.45 5.95
N GLU A 34 0.71 19.53 5.04
CA GLU A 34 0.73 18.09 5.30
C GLU A 34 1.65 17.73 6.47
N LEU A 35 2.83 18.37 6.58
CA LEU A 35 3.77 18.16 7.69
C LEU A 35 3.26 18.70 9.03
N THR A 36 2.35 19.67 9.02
CA THR A 36 1.78 20.27 10.25
C THR A 36 0.56 19.49 10.74
N PHE A 37 -0.25 18.95 9.83
CA PHE A 37 -1.46 18.19 10.13
C PHE A 37 -1.22 16.68 10.24
N SER A 38 -0.14 16.17 9.63
CA SER A 38 0.42 14.87 10.01
C SER A 38 0.97 15.02 11.42
N SER A 39 0.22 14.51 12.40
CA SER A 39 0.59 14.51 13.83
C SER A 39 2.09 14.20 14.04
N PRO A 40 2.80 14.83 14.99
CA PRO A 40 4.22 14.60 15.24
C PRO A 40 4.42 13.26 15.97
N SER A 41 3.89 12.16 15.42
CA SER A 41 4.50 10.87 15.65
C SER A 41 5.80 10.90 14.84
N THR A 42 6.92 10.91 15.55
CA THR A 42 8.28 10.46 15.16
C THR A 42 8.38 9.91 13.73
N PRO A 43 9.47 10.24 12.98
CA PRO A 43 9.63 9.84 11.57
C PRO A 43 9.18 8.40 11.43
N LEU A 44 8.27 8.12 10.48
CA LEU A 44 7.56 6.86 10.19
C LEU A 44 8.46 5.62 10.26
N ARG A 45 9.04 5.35 11.43
CA ARG A 45 9.46 4.06 11.91
C ARG A 45 8.11 3.47 12.19
N PHE A 46 7.60 2.73 11.21
CA PHE A 46 6.58 1.71 11.40
C PHE A 46 6.62 1.24 12.86
N ARG A 47 5.73 1.75 13.71
CA ARG A 47 5.71 1.40 15.14
C ARG A 47 5.07 0.03 15.23
N PHE A 48 5.93 -0.95 15.05
CA PHE A 48 5.65 -2.36 14.90
C PHE A 48 5.47 -3.03 16.28
N GLU A 49 4.75 -2.41 17.22
CA GLU A 49 4.62 -3.00 18.56
C GLU A 49 3.83 -4.31 18.53
N ASP A 50 2.82 -4.42 17.66
CA ASP A 50 2.03 -5.66 17.49
C ASP A 50 2.56 -6.62 16.43
N ALA A 51 3.45 -6.17 15.55
CA ALA A 51 3.93 -6.98 14.44
C ALA A 51 5.36 -7.49 14.62
N SER A 52 6.00 -7.24 15.78
CA SER A 52 7.40 -7.55 16.22
C SER A 52 8.11 -8.80 15.67
N SER A 53 7.37 -9.75 15.12
CA SER A 53 7.84 -10.94 14.42
C SER A 53 8.22 -10.78 12.94
N PHE A 54 7.88 -9.67 12.26
CA PHE A 54 8.30 -9.43 10.86
C PHE A 54 9.45 -8.41 10.78
N ASP A 55 10.45 -8.75 9.96
CA ASP A 55 11.49 -7.85 9.50
C ASP A 55 10.99 -7.07 8.26
N ALA A 56 11.20 -5.75 8.21
CA ALA A 56 11.11 -5.02 6.95
C ALA A 56 12.32 -5.36 6.07
N VAL A 57 12.09 -5.87 4.86
CA VAL A 57 13.15 -6.37 3.96
C VAL A 57 13.63 -5.30 2.98
N SER A 58 12.76 -4.37 2.60
CA SER A 58 13.08 -3.29 1.66
C SER A 58 12.28 -2.04 1.98
N ASP A 59 12.98 -0.91 2.03
CA ASP A 59 12.44 0.45 2.02
C ASP A 59 12.82 1.18 0.71
N SER A 60 13.16 0.43 -0.35
CA SER A 60 13.65 0.99 -1.62
C SER A 60 12.77 2.19 -2.03
N PRO A 61 13.34 3.42 -2.12
CA PRO A 61 12.54 4.62 -2.35
C PRO A 61 11.88 4.66 -3.75
N ARG A 62 12.25 3.70 -4.62
CA ARG A 62 11.65 3.52 -5.95
C ARG A 62 10.57 2.45 -5.97
N ALA A 63 10.58 1.53 -5.00
CA ALA A 63 9.55 0.52 -4.83
C ALA A 63 8.37 1.17 -4.07
N GLN A 64 7.17 1.09 -4.64
CA GLN A 64 5.96 1.63 -3.99
C GLN A 64 5.39 0.64 -2.96
N ASP A 65 5.89 -0.59 -2.95
CA ASP A 65 5.50 -1.65 -2.04
C ASP A 65 6.41 -1.75 -0.82
N VAL A 66 5.81 -2.12 0.30
CA VAL A 66 6.50 -2.52 1.52
C VAL A 66 6.69 -4.03 1.48
N LEU A 67 7.92 -4.48 1.66
CA LEU A 67 8.25 -5.89 1.77
C LEU A 67 8.52 -6.26 3.23
N LEU A 68 7.74 -7.20 3.77
CA LEU A 68 7.90 -7.76 5.11
C LEU A 68 8.29 -9.24 5.00
N ARG A 69 9.13 -9.70 5.93
CA ARG A 69 9.52 -11.11 6.05
C ARG A 69 9.40 -11.56 7.48
N ARG A 70 8.90 -12.77 7.66
CA ARG A 70 8.90 -13.45 8.95
C ARG A 70 9.31 -14.89 8.78
N ARG A 71 10.07 -15.41 9.75
CA ARG A 71 10.38 -16.84 9.85
C ARG A 71 9.65 -17.43 11.04
N VAL A 72 8.95 -18.54 10.84
CA VAL A 72 8.21 -19.25 11.88
C VAL A 72 8.54 -20.74 11.80
N GLY A 73 9.33 -21.23 12.76
CA GLY A 73 9.82 -22.61 12.72
C GLY A 73 10.67 -22.85 11.47
N SER A 74 10.24 -23.77 10.61
CA SER A 74 10.88 -24.00 9.31
C SER A 74 10.31 -23.12 8.20
N GLU A 75 9.16 -22.48 8.38
CA GLU A 75 8.49 -21.74 7.31
C GLU A 75 9.00 -20.31 7.18
N GLU A 76 9.01 -19.78 5.95
CA GLU A 76 9.27 -18.37 5.67
C GLU A 76 8.05 -17.74 5.03
N VAL A 77 7.62 -16.61 5.59
CA VAL A 77 6.48 -15.81 5.14
C VAL A 77 7.01 -14.50 4.58
N LEU A 78 6.70 -14.21 3.32
CA LEU A 78 6.99 -12.93 2.68
C LEU A 78 5.67 -12.22 2.37
N VAL A 79 5.61 -10.94 2.66
CA VAL A 79 4.44 -10.10 2.36
C VAL A 79 4.92 -8.90 1.55
N SER A 80 4.42 -8.76 0.33
CA SER A 80 4.52 -7.51 -0.43
C SER A 80 3.18 -6.79 -0.33
N ALA A 81 3.20 -5.51 0.03
CA ALA A 81 1.99 -4.71 0.20
C ALA A 81 2.15 -3.33 -0.44
N LEU A 82 1.21 -2.92 -1.28
CA LEU A 82 1.15 -1.58 -1.85
C LEU A 82 -0.23 -0.96 -1.65
N LEU A 83 -0.27 0.37 -1.55
CA LEU A 83 -1.55 1.08 -1.44
C LEU A 83 -2.22 1.15 -2.81
N ALA A 84 -3.51 0.82 -2.85
CA ALA A 84 -4.33 0.98 -4.05
C ALA A 84 -4.28 2.44 -4.56
N PRO A 85 -4.52 2.69 -5.85
CA PRO A 85 -4.55 4.04 -6.40
C PRO A 85 -5.48 4.97 -5.62
N LEU A 86 -5.05 6.22 -5.43
CA LEU A 86 -5.85 7.23 -4.76
C LEU A 86 -7.09 7.54 -5.58
N ARG A 87 -8.26 7.50 -4.93
CA ARG A 87 -9.55 7.81 -5.53
C ARG A 87 -10.22 8.93 -4.73
N PHE A 88 -11.08 9.68 -5.39
CA PHE A 88 -11.79 10.80 -4.79
C PHE A 88 -13.28 10.66 -5.05
N VAL A 89 -14.08 11.05 -4.05
CA VAL A 89 -15.49 11.40 -4.24
C VAL A 89 -15.58 12.90 -4.06
N GLU A 90 -16.04 13.58 -5.10
CA GLU A 90 -15.97 15.04 -5.22
C GLU A 90 -14.55 15.60 -5.01
N GLN A 91 -14.23 15.98 -3.77
CA GLN A 91 -12.97 16.59 -3.36
C GLN A 91 -12.30 15.88 -2.18
N ASP A 92 -12.90 14.80 -1.68
CA ASP A 92 -12.41 14.11 -0.49
C ASP A 92 -11.77 12.77 -0.91
N PRO A 93 -10.55 12.48 -0.43
CA PRO A 93 -9.87 11.23 -0.74
C PRO A 93 -10.60 10.07 -0.08
N LEU A 94 -10.81 8.99 -0.83
CA LEU A 94 -11.32 7.75 -0.28
C LEU A 94 -10.21 6.98 0.45
N PRO A 95 -10.53 6.30 1.57
CA PRO A 95 -9.62 5.35 2.20
C PRO A 95 -9.09 4.34 1.19
N ARG A 96 -7.77 4.15 1.19
CA ARG A 96 -7.09 3.22 0.27
C ARG A 96 -7.00 1.85 0.90
N ALA A 97 -7.30 0.83 0.11
CA ALA A 97 -6.99 -0.54 0.49
C ALA A 97 -5.49 -0.81 0.33
N ALA A 98 -4.93 -1.69 1.15
CA ALA A 98 -3.63 -2.30 0.90
C ALA A 98 -3.85 -3.55 0.03
N LEU A 99 -3.22 -3.56 -1.14
CA LEU A 99 -3.16 -4.72 -2.03
C LEU A 99 -1.93 -5.52 -1.64
N MET A 100 -2.12 -6.78 -1.28
CA MET A 100 -1.09 -7.58 -0.63
C MET A 100 -0.88 -8.90 -1.37
N LYS A 101 0.36 -9.34 -1.49
CA LYS A 101 0.74 -10.68 -1.89
C LYS A 101 1.47 -11.35 -0.75
N VAL A 102 0.96 -12.49 -0.30
CA VAL A 102 1.56 -13.28 0.78
C VAL A 102 2.12 -14.56 0.19
N PHE A 103 3.40 -14.83 0.43
CA PHE A 103 4.07 -16.05 0.04
C PHE A 103 4.46 -16.82 1.29
N VAL A 104 4.20 -18.13 1.28
CA VAL A 104 4.61 -19.05 2.34
C VAL A 104 5.44 -20.15 1.70
N SER A 105 6.70 -20.23 2.10
CA SER A 105 7.64 -21.24 1.63
C SER A 105 8.08 -22.16 2.77
N LYS A 106 8.36 -23.42 2.43
CA LYS A 106 8.92 -24.42 3.35
C LYS A 106 10.24 -24.97 2.80
N PRO A 107 11.27 -25.14 3.64
CA PRO A 107 12.52 -25.76 3.25
C PRO A 107 12.27 -27.16 2.68
N GLY A 108 12.83 -27.43 1.50
CA GLY A 108 12.67 -28.72 0.82
C GLY A 108 11.32 -28.93 0.11
N ALA A 109 10.39 -27.98 0.20
CA ALA A 109 9.20 -27.97 -0.64
C ALA A 109 9.44 -27.06 -1.85
N THR A 110 9.22 -27.59 -3.05
CA THR A 110 9.24 -26.78 -4.28
C THR A 110 8.04 -25.85 -4.40
N PRO A 111 6.78 -26.23 -4.06
CA PRO A 111 5.69 -25.29 -4.22
C PRO A 111 5.69 -24.23 -3.11
N VAL A 112 5.57 -22.97 -3.52
CA VAL A 112 5.33 -21.82 -2.66
C VAL A 112 3.85 -21.50 -2.71
N LEU A 113 3.22 -21.46 -1.53
CA LEU A 113 1.82 -21.06 -1.41
C LEU A 113 1.72 -19.54 -1.50
N HIS A 114 0.84 -19.05 -2.36
CA HIS A 114 0.69 -17.64 -2.68
C HIS A 114 -0.76 -17.21 -2.45
N PHE A 115 -0.96 -16.07 -1.80
CA PHE A 115 -2.26 -15.45 -1.56
C PHE A 115 -2.27 -14.04 -2.13
N ASP A 116 -3.28 -13.75 -2.97
CA ASP A 116 -3.62 -12.39 -3.36
C ASP A 116 -4.64 -11.85 -2.36
N CYS A 117 -4.23 -10.93 -1.48
CA CYS A 117 -5.05 -10.38 -0.40
C CYS A 117 -5.36 -8.89 -0.62
N ARG A 118 -6.46 -8.43 -0.01
CA ARG A 118 -6.81 -7.02 0.08
C ARG A 118 -7.18 -6.70 1.51
N ALA A 119 -6.49 -5.74 2.13
CA ALA A 119 -6.87 -5.21 3.44
C ALA A 119 -7.51 -3.83 3.27
N SER A 120 -8.58 -3.57 4.01
CA SER A 120 -9.28 -2.29 4.01
C SER A 120 -9.58 -1.84 5.43
N TRP A 121 -9.55 -0.53 5.64
CA TRP A 121 -10.02 0.06 6.88
C TRP A 121 -11.55 0.14 6.87
N VAL A 122 -12.21 -0.46 7.86
CA VAL A 122 -13.66 -0.47 7.98
C VAL A 122 -14.05 0.18 9.31
N GLY A 123 -14.66 1.37 9.25
CA GLY A 123 -15.23 2.10 10.39
C GLY A 123 -14.87 3.58 10.43
N GLU A 124 -15.64 4.37 11.20
CA GLU A 124 -15.35 5.79 11.47
C GLU A 124 -14.19 5.93 12.48
N GLU A 125 -13.47 7.04 12.33
CA GLU A 125 -12.03 7.26 12.53
C GLU A 125 -11.40 6.89 13.90
N GLU A 126 -12.18 6.47 14.92
CA GLU A 126 -11.65 6.08 16.25
C GLU A 126 -11.94 4.63 16.68
N ARG A 127 -12.82 3.90 15.98
CA ARG A 127 -13.12 2.47 16.27
C ARG A 127 -13.17 1.59 15.01
N GLY A 128 -12.50 2.02 13.95
CA GLY A 128 -12.36 1.18 12.76
C GLY A 128 -11.54 -0.06 13.05
N ALA A 129 -11.93 -1.18 12.44
CA ALA A 129 -11.14 -2.40 12.40
C ALA A 129 -10.55 -2.58 11.00
N ALA A 130 -9.35 -3.15 10.94
CA ALA A 130 -8.82 -3.63 9.67
C ALA A 130 -9.57 -4.91 9.28
N ASP A 131 -10.23 -4.87 8.13
CA ASP A 131 -10.81 -6.06 7.49
C ASP A 131 -9.90 -6.53 6.36
N TYR A 132 -9.99 -7.81 6.01
CA TYR A 132 -9.21 -8.40 4.92
C TYR A 132 -10.00 -9.45 4.13
N ALA A 133 -9.69 -9.53 2.85
CA ALA A 133 -10.21 -10.54 1.94
C ALA A 133 -9.06 -11.26 1.22
N ILE A 134 -9.18 -12.58 1.06
CA ILE A 134 -8.26 -13.41 0.29
C ILE A 134 -8.87 -13.63 -1.10
N ASN A 135 -8.44 -12.86 -2.09
CA ASN A 135 -9.04 -12.89 -3.42
C ASN A 135 -8.65 -14.14 -4.24
N ALA A 136 -7.44 -14.66 -4.05
CA ALA A 136 -6.96 -15.86 -4.74
C ALA A 136 -5.90 -16.60 -3.91
N VAL A 137 -5.77 -17.91 -4.15
CA VAL A 137 -4.76 -18.78 -3.52
C VAL A 137 -4.18 -19.70 -4.56
N ARG A 138 -2.85 -19.69 -4.73
CA ARG A 138 -2.15 -20.47 -5.77
C ARG A 138 -0.96 -21.22 -5.19
N TYR A 139 -0.54 -22.27 -5.87
CA TYR A 139 0.76 -22.89 -5.66
C TYR A 139 1.65 -22.58 -6.87
N HIS A 140 2.81 -21.99 -6.61
CA HIS A 140 3.80 -21.70 -7.66
C HIS A 140 5.06 -22.51 -7.42
N SER A 141 5.72 -22.91 -8.51
CA SER A 141 6.98 -23.67 -8.44
C SER A 141 8.14 -22.85 -7.85
N SER A 142 8.02 -21.52 -7.87
CA SER A 142 8.92 -20.55 -7.23
C SER A 142 8.21 -19.19 -7.08
N PRO A 143 8.69 -18.29 -6.20
CA PRO A 143 8.14 -16.94 -6.10
C PRO A 143 8.30 -16.17 -7.41
N GLY A 144 7.21 -15.70 -8.00
CA GLY A 144 7.21 -14.96 -9.27
C GLY A 144 7.14 -15.83 -10.53
N ALA A 145 7.05 -17.16 -10.40
CA ALA A 145 6.62 -18.01 -11.51
C ALA A 145 5.14 -17.74 -11.82
N ALA A 146 4.82 -17.52 -13.09
CA ALA A 146 3.47 -17.33 -13.59
C ALA A 146 3.34 -18.08 -14.92
N GLY A 147 3.44 -19.41 -14.85
CA GLY A 147 3.27 -20.28 -16.02
C GLY A 147 1.80 -20.51 -16.32
N GLU A 148 1.42 -20.55 -17.60
CA GLU A 148 0.01 -20.75 -18.03
C GLU A 148 -0.58 -22.12 -17.61
N ASP A 149 0.27 -23.08 -17.25
CA ASP A 149 -0.13 -24.43 -16.82
C ASP A 149 -0.19 -24.59 -15.28
N GLU A 150 0.02 -23.52 -14.50
CA GLU A 150 -0.04 -23.60 -13.04
C GLU A 150 -1.49 -23.56 -12.52
N TYR A 151 -1.77 -24.34 -11.46
CA TYR A 151 -3.09 -24.36 -10.86
C TYR A 151 -3.40 -23.02 -10.18
N GLU A 152 -4.36 -22.30 -10.75
CA GLU A 152 -4.82 -20.96 -10.33
C GLU A 152 -5.61 -20.94 -9.01
N GLY A 153 -5.83 -22.10 -8.40
CA GLY A 153 -6.55 -22.19 -7.14
C GLY A 153 -8.06 -22.35 -7.27
N PRO A 154 -8.74 -22.52 -6.12
CA PRO A 154 -10.20 -22.51 -6.08
C PRO A 154 -10.75 -21.09 -6.27
N VAL A 155 -11.93 -20.99 -6.85
CA VAL A 155 -12.70 -19.73 -6.87
C VAL A 155 -13.40 -19.58 -5.52
N PHE A 156 -13.05 -18.53 -4.78
CA PHE A 156 -13.76 -18.17 -3.55
C PHE A 156 -15.14 -17.62 -3.91
N ARG A 157 -16.20 -18.26 -3.40
CA ARG A 157 -17.56 -17.74 -3.44
C ARG A 157 -17.85 -17.16 -2.05
N TYR A 158 -18.09 -15.85 -2.00
CA TYR A 158 -18.47 -15.12 -0.79
C TYR A 158 -19.98 -14.90 -0.76
#